data_AF-A0AA38M088-F1
#
_entry.id   AF-A0AA38M088-F1
#
_cell.length_a   1.000
_cell.length_b   1.000
_cell.length_c   1.000
_cell.angle_alpha   90.00
_cell.angle_beta   90.00
_cell.angle_gamma   90.00
#
_symmetry.space_group_name_H-M   'P 1'
#
loop_
_entity.id
_entity.type
_entity.pdbx_description
1 polymer ?
#
loop_
_entity_poly.entity_id
_entity_poly.type
_entity_poly.pdbx_seq_one_letter_code
_entity_poly.pdbx_strand_id
1 'polypeptide(L)' 'MADYKIRQEYSTFSNQDMLSYSFNIYNEGSRLSISVCCGSHGTHVAGILAAYHPDNSGVNGIAPGAQIVSVKIGSAVLLL' A
#
# COMPACT_ATOMS: atom_id res chain seq x y z
N MET A 1 5.24 -13.07 -8.16
CA MET A 1 4.98 -11.63 -8.07
C MET A 1 5.90 -10.90 -9.03
N ALA A 2 5.42 -9.82 -9.63
CA ALA A 2 6.18 -8.93 -10.51
C ALA A 2 6.24 -7.50 -9.93
N ASP A 3 6.96 -6.60 -10.60
CA ASP A 3 7.01 -5.19 -10.23
C ASP A 3 5.60 -4.57 -10.15
N TYR A 4 5.29 -3.94 -9.01
CA TYR A 4 4.01 -3.31 -8.74
C TYR A 4 3.64 -2.26 -9.81
N LYS A 5 4.62 -1.54 -10.37
CA LYS A 5 4.39 -0.54 -11.42
C LYS A 5 3.81 -1.16 -12.70
N ILE A 6 4.12 -2.43 -12.97
CA ILE A 6 3.73 -3.11 -14.22
C ILE A 6 2.43 -3.89 -14.03
N ARG A 7 2.28 -4.62 -12.92
CA ARG A 7 1.16 -5.56 -12.70
C ARG A 7 0.31 -5.29 -11.47
N GLN A 8 0.65 -4.27 -10.66
CA GLN A 8 -0.06 -3.89 -9.43
C GLN A 8 -0.23 -5.06 -8.43
N GLU A 9 0.72 -6.00 -8.44
CA GLU A 9 0.68 -7.20 -7.59
C GLU A 9 1.21 -6.92 -6.18
N TYR A 10 0.52 -7.45 -5.17
CA TYR A 10 0.94 -7.45 -3.78
C TYR A 10 0.70 -8.84 -3.18
N SER A 11 1.31 -9.12 -2.03
CA SER A 11 1.09 -10.35 -1.29
C SER A 11 1.22 -10.09 0.21
N THR A 12 0.96 -11.12 1.01
CA THR A 12 1.08 -11.10 2.46
C THR A 12 2.05 -12.22 2.87
N PHE A 13 2.91 -11.96 3.85
CA PHE A 13 3.91 -12.95 4.30
C PHE A 13 3.24 -14.23 4.83
N SER A 14 2.66 -14.15 6.03
CA SER A 14 1.84 -15.21 6.60
C SER A 14 0.61 -14.61 7.26
N ASN A 15 -0.40 -15.44 7.50
CA ASN A 15 -1.58 -15.05 8.26
C ASN A 15 -1.25 -14.70 9.72
N GLN A 16 -0.12 -15.18 10.25
CA GLN A 16 0.34 -14.84 11.59
C GLN A 16 0.99 -13.45 11.62
N ASP A 17 1.78 -13.14 10.59
CA ASP A 17 2.51 -11.87 10.50
C ASP A 17 1.59 -10.71 10.08
N MET A 18 0.50 -11.01 9.36
CA MET A 18 -0.47 -10.02 8.86
C MET A 18 0.19 -8.86 8.11
N LEU A 19 1.32 -9.14 7.44
CA LEU A 19 2.17 -8.12 6.83
C LEU A 19 2.04 -8.17 5.30
N SER A 20 1.36 -7.19 4.74
CA SER A 20 1.25 -7.04 3.29
C SER A 20 2.42 -6.26 2.71
N TYR A 21 2.92 -6.71 1.56
CA TYR A 21 4.04 -6.12 0.85
C TYR A 21 3.81 -6.07 -0.66
N SER A 22 4.45 -5.09 -1.29
CA SER A 22 4.66 -5.01 -2.73
C SER A 22 6.12 -4.62 -3.00
N PHE A 23 6.58 -4.71 -4.24
CA PHE A 23 7.93 -4.29 -4.57
C PHE A 23 8.04 -3.64 -5.95
N ASN A 24 9.09 -2.84 -6.09
CA ASN A 24 9.52 -2.23 -7.34
C ASN A 24 10.97 -2.63 -7.63
N ILE A 25 11.28 -2.80 -8.91
CA ILE A 25 12.61 -3.16 -9.38
C ILE A 25 13.17 -1.98 -10.16
N TYR A 26 14.30 -1.47 -9.71
CA TYR A 26 14.99 -0.32 -10.28
C TYR A 26 16.35 -0.73 -10.86
N ASN A 27 16.95 0.19 -11.61
CA ASN A 27 18.32 0.07 -12.13
C ASN A 27 18.55 -1.26 -12.88
N GLU A 28 17.68 -1.56 -13.86
CA GLU A 28 17.80 -2.74 -14.71
C GLU A 28 17.88 -4.08 -13.94
N GLY A 29 17.24 -4.15 -12.77
CA GLY A 29 17.23 -5.36 -11.94
C GLY A 29 18.18 -5.33 -10.76
N SER A 30 19.09 -4.35 -10.69
CA SER A 30 20.12 -4.31 -9.63
C SER A 30 19.62 -3.77 -8.28
N ARG A 31 18.42 -3.18 -8.21
CA ARG A 31 17.87 -2.63 -6.96
C ARG A 31 16.42 -3.06 -6.75
N LEU A 32 16.18 -3.82 -5.69
CA LEU A 32 14.84 -4.14 -5.18
C LEU A 32 14.42 -3.11 -4.13
N SER A 33 13.22 -2.55 -4.27
CA SER A 33 12.58 -1.74 -3.24
C SER A 33 11.32 -2.43 -2.77
N ILE A 34 11.25 -2.75 -1.48
CA ILE A 34 10.11 -3.42 -0.87
C ILE A 34 9.31 -2.38 -0.09
N SER A 35 8.02 -2.28 -0.38
CA SER A 35 7.08 -1.45 0.36
C SER A 35 6.21 -2.34 1.24
N VAL A 36 6.23 -2.09 2.55
CA VAL A 36 5.37 -2.77 3.52
C VAL A 36 4.41 -1.78 4.17
N CYS A 37 3.19 -2.24 4.46
CA CYS A 37 2.23 -1.48 5.24
C CYS A 37 2.56 -1.61 6.74
N CYS A 38 3.42 -0.72 7.25
CA CYS A 38 3.73 -0.66 8.68
C CYS A 38 2.93 0.47 9.35
N GLY A 39 1.86 0.11 10.05
CA GLY A 39 0.96 1.04 10.73
C GLY A 39 -0.26 1.45 9.90
N SER A 40 -1.26 2.02 10.58
CA SER A 40 -2.58 2.32 10.02
C SER A 40 -2.72 3.72 9.44
N HIS A 41 -1.80 4.65 9.73
CA HIS A 41 -1.99 6.07 9.44
C HIS A 41 -2.21 6.36 7.94
N GLY A 42 -1.33 5.86 7.07
CA GLY A 42 -1.45 6.07 5.62
C GLY A 42 -2.74 5.48 5.06
N THR A 43 -3.12 4.29 5.51
CA THR A 43 -4.35 3.60 5.09
C THR A 43 -5.60 4.34 5.57
N HIS A 44 -5.59 4.88 6.79
CA HIS A 44 -6.69 5.69 7.31
C HIS A 44 -6.87 6.98 6.49
N VAL A 45 -5.79 7.71 6.22
CA VAL A 45 -5.83 8.91 5.37
C VAL A 45 -6.34 8.59 3.96
N ALA A 46 -5.88 7.48 3.38
CA ALA A 46 -6.36 6.98 2.09
C ALA A 46 -7.88 6.68 2.11
N GLY A 47 -8.38 6.10 3.21
CA GLY A 47 -9.81 5.82 3.39
C GLY A 47 -10.67 7.08 3.45
N ILE A 48 -10.25 8.11 4.22
CA ILE A 48 -10.94 9.40 4.28
C ILE A 48 -11.11 10.01 2.87
N LEU A 49 -10.09 9.84 2.03
CA LEU A 49 -10.09 10.41 0.68
C LEU A 49 -10.90 9.58 -0.31
N ALA A 50 -10.69 8.26 -0.40
CA ALA A 50 -11.20 7.47 -1.52
C ALA A 50 -11.76 6.09 -1.14
N ALA A 51 -12.18 5.87 0.13
CA ALA A 51 -12.91 4.65 0.46
C ALA A 51 -14.15 4.51 -0.44
N TYR A 52 -14.37 3.30 -0.97
CA TYR A 52 -15.48 2.99 -1.86
C TYR A 52 -16.28 1.79 -1.34
N HIS A 53 -17.51 2.08 -0.93
CA HIS A 53 -18.49 1.13 -0.40
C HIS A 53 -19.80 1.27 -1.20
N PRO A 54 -20.02 0.45 -2.24
CA PRO A 54 -21.18 0.58 -3.13
C PRO A 54 -22.53 0.40 -2.40
N ASP A 55 -22.56 -0.50 -1.42
CA ASP A 55 -23.78 -0.84 -0.66
C ASP A 55 -24.00 0.06 0.57
N ASN A 56 -23.01 0.89 0.93
CA ASN A 56 -23.08 1.77 2.09
C ASN A 56 -22.32 3.08 1.81
N SER A 57 -22.93 3.94 1.00
CA SER A 57 -22.32 5.21 0.58
C SER A 57 -22.07 6.19 1.74
N GLY A 58 -22.65 5.97 2.92
CA GLY A 58 -22.43 6.81 4.11
C GLY A 58 -21.03 6.71 4.70
N VAL A 59 -20.27 5.67 4.32
CA VAL A 59 -18.87 5.46 4.74
C VAL A 59 -17.88 5.57 3.57
N ASN A 60 -18.29 6.27 2.51
CA ASN A 60 -17.41 6.60 1.40
C ASN A 60 -16.41 7.71 1.78
N GLY A 61 -15.26 7.71 1.12
CA GLY A 61 -14.35 8.84 1.14
C GLY A 61 -14.92 10.05 0.39
N ILE A 62 -14.25 11.19 0.48
CA ILE A 62 -14.64 12.42 -0.22
C ILE A 62 -14.71 12.24 -1.75
N ALA A 63 -13.82 11.42 -2.31
CA ALA A 63 -13.73 11.12 -3.74
C ALA A 63 -13.52 9.60 -3.98
N PRO A 64 -14.58 8.78 -3.87
CA PRO A 64 -14.47 7.31 -3.95
C PRO A 64 -13.98 6.76 -5.29
N GLY A 65 -14.09 7.54 -6.37
CA GLY A 65 -13.56 7.19 -7.69
C GLY A 65 -12.09 7.54 -7.90
N ALA A 66 -11.42 8.13 -6.91
CA ALA A 66 -10.02 8.52 -7.03
C ALA A 66 -9.09 7.29 -6.91
N GLN A 67 -8.01 7.31 -7.69
CA GLN A 67 -6.94 6.32 -7.56
C GLN A 67 -5.83 6.86 -6.65
N ILE A 68 -5.31 6.00 -5.77
CA ILE A 68 -4.28 6.38 -4.80
C ILE A 68 -2.92 5.83 -5.21
N VAL A 69 -1.91 6.70 -5.17
CA VAL A 69 -0.50 6.31 -5.25
C VAL A 69 0.13 6.51 -3.88
N SER A 70 0.49 5.41 -3.22
CA SER A 70 1.13 5.47 -1.91
C SER A 70 2.64 5.76 -2.04
N VAL A 71 3.11 6.84 -1.43
CA VAL A 71 4.53 7.19 -1.33
C VAL A 71 4.90 7.29 0.15
N LYS A 72 5.65 6.30 0.64
CA LYS A 72 6.16 6.32 2.01
C LYS A 72 7.44 7.16 2.06
N ILE A 73 7.37 8.31 2.72
CA ILE A 73 8.52 9.22 2.92
C ILE A 73 9.28 8.97 4.22
N GLY A 74 8.62 8.36 5.23
CA GLY A 74 9.22 8.05 6.52
C GLY A 74 9.69 6.60 6.60
N SER A 75 10.88 6.37 7.17
CA SER A 75 11.35 5.03 7.51
C SER A 75 10.86 4.65 8.90
N ALA A 76 10.23 3.48 9.04
CA ALA A 76 10.06 2.84 10.33
C ALA A 76 11.37 2.14 10.68
N VAL A 77 12.39 2.91 11.07
CA VAL A 77 13.59 2.32 11.64
C VAL A 77 13.21 1.71 12.98
N LEU A 78 13.18 0.38 13.04
CA LEU A 78 13.40 -0.34 14.29
C LEU A 78 14.92 -0.53 14.40
N LEU A 79 15.57 0.27 15.26
CA LEU A 79 16.90 -0.07 15.76
C LEU A 79 16.72 -1.32 16.63
N LEU A 80 17.34 -2.42 16.23
CA LEU A 80 17.80 -3.46 17.15
C LEU A 80 19.32 -3.53 17.03
#